data_AF-A0A293LBX1-F1
#
_entry.id   AF-A0A293LBX1-F1
#
_cell.length_a   1.000
_cell.length_b   1.000
_cell.length_c   1.000
_cell.angle_alpha   90.00
_cell.angle_beta   90.00
_cell.angle_gamma   90.00
#
_symmetry.space_group_name_H-M   'P 1'
#
loop_
_entity.id
_entity.type
_entity.pdbx_description
1 polymer ?
#
loop_
_entity_poly.entity_id
_entity_poly.type
_entity_poly.pdbx_seq_one_letter_code
_entity_poly.pdbx_strand_id
1 'polypeptide(L)'
;MVDVIKLLESRGKTATLIKTVATILHCPQTLSTELKEACFGTLERIISEHSQLGRSPASTLLVSSSLCTLRETIAPKSDQDMGVRLLNCISTLLSRAIDASSHWGKQSRVLAIACECFGLALASIDVAEFDESTLEHYLSIALQVLPNTNLSCHAVKELLSASVTLAIGRFSRSPSDFDWCSSTGLGRLATVFQRHLVSTDPEVVETALEVFPRLTAGQACLAGHQALIKWLGDNLLPRFVWDTARSMHGNVRAGAATALGQLFCYEHVWHVFRDSLQIAEVVTMIARLSYVQMQ
;
A
#
# COMPACT_ATOMS: atom_id res chain seq x y z
N MET A 1 -30.75 -21.36 0.64
CA MET A 1 -29.63 -20.98 -0.25
C MET A 1 -30.15 -20.25 -1.49
N VAL A 2 -31.09 -20.83 -2.24
CA VAL A 2 -31.76 -20.20 -3.40
C VAL A 2 -32.40 -18.83 -3.09
N ASP A 3 -32.99 -18.64 -1.90
CA ASP A 3 -33.62 -17.36 -1.54
C ASP A 3 -32.61 -16.23 -1.25
N VAL A 4 -31.38 -16.58 -0.84
CA VAL A 4 -30.33 -15.59 -0.57
C VAL A 4 -29.69 -15.13 -1.87
N ILE A 5 -29.45 -16.04 -2.81
CA ILE A 5 -28.94 -15.71 -4.15
C ILE A 5 -29.95 -14.83 -4.88
N LYS A 6 -31.24 -15.19 -4.86
CA LYS A 6 -32.31 -14.36 -5.41
C LYS A 6 -32.41 -12.99 -4.73
N LEU A 7 -32.15 -12.89 -3.43
CA LEU A 7 -32.10 -11.61 -2.72
C LEU A 7 -30.91 -10.75 -3.20
N LEU A 8 -29.73 -11.35 -3.41
CA LEU A 8 -28.53 -10.66 -3.91
C LEU A 8 -28.69 -10.18 -5.37
N GLU A 9 -29.37 -10.99 -6.19
CA GLU A 9 -29.75 -10.66 -7.57
C GLU A 9 -30.87 -9.62 -7.63
N SER A 10 -31.79 -9.63 -6.66
CA SER A 10 -32.83 -8.61 -6.55
C SER A 10 -32.17 -7.26 -6.20
N ARG A 11 -32.55 -6.20 -6.91
CA ARG A 11 -32.07 -4.83 -6.68
C ARG A 11 -32.62 -4.23 -5.37
N GLY A 12 -32.45 -4.94 -4.25
CA GLY A 12 -32.79 -4.47 -2.91
C GLY A 12 -32.02 -3.20 -2.56
N LYS A 13 -32.37 -2.58 -1.43
CA LYS A 13 -31.63 -1.41 -0.92
C LYS A 13 -30.16 -1.78 -0.75
N THR A 14 -29.26 -1.04 -1.40
CA THR A 14 -27.81 -1.27 -1.43
C THR A 14 -27.20 -1.57 -0.06
N ALA A 15 -27.64 -0.85 0.96
CA ALA A 15 -27.25 -1.04 2.36
C ALA A 15 -27.49 -2.47 2.86
N THR A 16 -28.66 -3.01 2.55
CA THR A 16 -29.08 -4.36 2.94
C THR A 16 -28.26 -5.38 2.16
N LEU A 17 -28.02 -5.14 0.87
CA LEU A 17 -27.21 -6.03 0.05
C LEU A 17 -25.76 -6.12 0.54
N ILE A 18 -25.09 -5.01 0.84
CA ILE A 18 -23.69 -5.08 1.31
C ILE A 18 -23.61 -5.68 2.71
N LYS A 19 -24.54 -5.34 3.61
CA LYS A 19 -24.58 -5.97 4.95
C LYS A 19 -24.84 -7.47 4.86
N THR A 20 -25.72 -7.89 3.97
CA THR A 20 -26.00 -9.31 3.70
C THR A 20 -24.79 -10.00 3.11
N VAL A 21 -24.14 -9.42 2.09
CA VAL A 21 -22.88 -9.95 1.54
C VAL A 21 -21.81 -10.07 2.62
N ALA A 22 -21.63 -9.04 3.44
CA ALA A 22 -20.61 -9.04 4.48
C ALA A 22 -20.89 -10.06 5.58
N THR A 23 -22.16 -10.27 5.92
CA THR A 23 -22.59 -11.30 6.88
C THR A 23 -22.34 -12.70 6.31
N ILE A 24 -22.66 -12.93 5.02
CA ILE A 24 -22.44 -14.22 4.36
C ILE A 24 -20.95 -14.53 4.31
N LEU A 25 -20.13 -13.57 3.88
CA LEU A 25 -18.67 -13.72 3.76
C LEU A 25 -17.92 -13.77 5.10
N HIS A 26 -18.60 -13.65 6.25
CA HIS A 26 -17.99 -13.72 7.59
C HIS A 26 -17.39 -15.10 7.93
N CYS A 27 -17.93 -16.17 7.34
CA CYS A 27 -17.48 -17.55 7.53
C CYS A 27 -17.19 -18.22 6.17
N PRO A 28 -16.19 -17.74 5.44
CA PRO A 28 -16.08 -18.02 4.02
C PRO A 28 -15.73 -19.47 3.68
N GLN A 29 -15.08 -20.19 4.59
CA GLN A 29 -14.71 -21.59 4.41
C GLN A 29 -15.92 -22.53 4.41
N THR A 30 -17.09 -22.04 4.84
CA THR A 30 -18.34 -22.81 4.86
C THR A 30 -19.25 -22.49 3.68
N LEU A 31 -18.86 -21.58 2.79
CA LEU A 31 -19.68 -21.11 1.67
C LEU A 31 -19.41 -21.93 0.40
N SER A 32 -20.47 -22.21 -0.35
CA SER A 32 -20.35 -22.74 -1.71
C SER A 32 -19.74 -21.69 -2.66
N THR A 33 -19.07 -22.16 -3.71
CA THR A 33 -18.46 -21.31 -4.75
C THR A 33 -19.48 -20.35 -5.38
N GLU A 34 -20.67 -20.86 -5.70
CA GLU A 34 -21.78 -20.07 -6.27
C GLU A 34 -22.19 -18.90 -5.38
N LEU A 35 -22.20 -19.10 -4.06
CA LEU A 35 -22.58 -18.06 -3.11
C LEU A 35 -21.47 -17.02 -2.95
N LYS A 36 -20.20 -17.44 -2.99
CA LYS A 36 -19.06 -16.51 -3.05
C LYS A 36 -19.13 -15.65 -4.30
N GLU A 37 -19.38 -16.23 -5.46
CA GLU A 37 -19.53 -15.52 -6.74
C GLU A 37 -20.68 -14.52 -6.71
N ALA A 38 -21.85 -14.92 -6.22
CA ALA A 38 -22.99 -14.01 -6.06
C ALA A 38 -22.67 -12.83 -5.12
N CYS A 39 -21.93 -13.09 -4.04
CA CYS A 39 -21.49 -12.07 -3.09
C CYS A 39 -20.51 -11.08 -3.72
N PHE A 40 -19.44 -11.56 -4.36
CA PHE A 40 -18.46 -10.69 -5.03
C PHE A 40 -19.06 -9.95 -6.22
N GLY A 41 -19.86 -10.61 -7.06
CA GLY A 41 -20.58 -9.95 -8.16
C GLY A 41 -21.55 -8.87 -7.66
N THR A 42 -22.15 -9.07 -6.48
CA THR A 42 -22.95 -8.03 -5.83
C THR A 42 -22.09 -6.85 -5.36
N LEU A 43 -20.91 -7.08 -4.78
CA LEU A 43 -19.99 -6.00 -4.39
C LEU A 43 -19.51 -5.21 -5.60
N GLU A 44 -19.06 -5.89 -6.66
CA GLU A 44 -18.64 -5.27 -7.92
C GLU A 44 -19.76 -4.43 -8.54
N ARG A 45 -20.98 -5.02 -8.63
CA ARG A 45 -22.16 -4.32 -9.13
C ARG A 45 -22.45 -3.08 -8.29
N ILE A 46 -22.40 -3.18 -6.97
CA ILE A 46 -22.65 -2.06 -6.08
C ILE A 46 -21.61 -0.96 -6.25
N ILE A 47 -20.33 -1.31 -6.33
CA ILE A 47 -19.24 -0.37 -6.62
C ILE A 47 -19.48 0.30 -7.98
N SER A 48 -19.94 -0.47 -8.98
CA SER A 48 -20.22 0.00 -10.33
C SER A 48 -21.45 0.91 -10.44
N GLU A 49 -22.56 0.56 -9.79
CA GLU A 49 -23.81 1.32 -9.84
C GLU A 49 -23.74 2.57 -8.97
N HIS A 50 -23.13 2.48 -7.78
CA HIS A 50 -23.07 3.61 -6.85
C HIS A 50 -22.04 4.64 -7.27
N SER A 51 -21.09 4.31 -8.16
CA SER A 51 -20.20 5.30 -8.74
C SER A 51 -20.88 6.34 -9.61
N GLN A 52 -22.04 6.02 -10.19
CA GLN A 52 -22.84 6.96 -10.97
C GLN A 52 -23.79 7.78 -10.07
N LEU A 53 -24.12 7.26 -8.89
CA LEU A 53 -25.17 7.78 -7.99
C LEU A 53 -24.65 8.62 -6.81
N GLY A 54 -23.33 8.83 -6.70
CA GLY A 54 -22.64 9.52 -5.60
C GLY A 54 -22.94 11.02 -5.43
N ARG A 55 -24.18 11.47 -5.64
CA ARG A 55 -24.62 12.85 -5.40
C ARG A 55 -25.37 13.04 -4.08
N SER A 56 -25.70 11.98 -3.33
CA SER A 56 -26.44 12.10 -2.06
C SER A 56 -25.60 11.69 -0.83
N PRO A 57 -25.62 12.46 0.28
CA PRO A 57 -24.93 12.11 1.53
C PRO A 57 -25.30 10.73 2.09
N ALA A 58 -26.55 10.30 1.88
CA ALA A 58 -27.03 8.98 2.30
C ALA A 58 -26.28 7.85 1.57
N SER A 59 -26.04 7.98 0.26
CA SER A 59 -25.31 6.97 -0.51
C SER A 59 -23.85 6.80 -0.05
N THR A 60 -23.18 7.90 0.30
CA THR A 60 -21.81 7.90 0.82
C THR A 60 -21.71 7.20 2.17
N LEU A 61 -22.63 7.49 3.09
CA LEU A 61 -22.68 6.84 4.41
C LEU A 61 -22.89 5.32 4.28
N LEU A 62 -23.72 4.90 3.33
CA LEU A 62 -23.95 3.49 3.06
C LEU A 62 -22.70 2.78 2.56
N VAL A 63 -21.99 3.36 1.58
CA VAL A 63 -20.73 2.79 1.08
C VAL A 63 -19.67 2.74 2.18
N SER A 64 -19.57 3.78 3.00
CA SER A 64 -18.65 3.82 4.14
C SER A 64 -18.94 2.72 5.18
N SER A 65 -20.19 2.60 5.66
CA SER A 65 -20.59 1.56 6.62
C SER A 65 -20.33 0.15 6.09
N SER A 66 -20.48 -0.01 4.80
CA SER A 66 -20.33 -1.27 4.10
C SER A 66 -18.87 -1.67 3.98
N LEU A 67 -18.01 -0.74 3.57
CA LEU A 67 -16.56 -0.93 3.59
C LEU A 67 -16.05 -1.20 5.01
N CYS A 68 -16.58 -0.53 6.05
CA CYS A 68 -16.23 -0.85 7.44
C CYS A 68 -16.56 -2.30 7.79
N THR A 69 -17.72 -2.79 7.34
CA THR A 69 -18.10 -4.18 7.59
C THR A 69 -17.15 -5.14 6.86
N LEU A 70 -16.83 -4.88 5.57
CA LEU A 70 -15.86 -5.68 4.81
C LEU A 70 -14.49 -5.73 5.51
N ARG A 71 -13.99 -4.57 5.95
CA ARG A 71 -12.72 -4.42 6.68
C ARG A 71 -12.70 -5.26 7.95
N GLU A 72 -13.76 -5.21 8.73
CA GLU A 72 -13.80 -5.84 10.06
C GLU A 72 -14.05 -7.35 10.00
N THR A 73 -14.74 -7.82 8.97
CA THR A 73 -15.26 -9.20 8.95
C THR A 73 -14.60 -10.13 7.95
N ILE A 74 -14.18 -9.62 6.78
CA ILE A 74 -13.76 -10.46 5.65
C ILE A 74 -12.27 -10.35 5.44
N ALA A 75 -11.75 -9.13 5.32
CA ALA A 75 -10.34 -8.92 5.00
C ALA A 75 -9.39 -9.65 5.98
N PRO A 76 -9.63 -9.68 7.31
CA PRO A 76 -8.76 -10.38 8.26
C PRO A 76 -8.85 -11.92 8.20
N LYS A 77 -9.89 -12.48 7.57
CA LYS A 77 -10.15 -13.93 7.50
C LYS A 77 -10.07 -14.47 6.08
N SER A 78 -9.57 -13.65 5.15
CA SER A 78 -9.47 -14.04 3.74
C SER A 78 -8.36 -15.07 3.54
N ASP A 79 -8.65 -16.04 2.68
CA ASP A 79 -7.66 -16.97 2.11
C ASP A 79 -7.17 -16.41 0.77
N GLN A 80 -6.20 -17.09 0.14
CA GLN A 80 -5.60 -16.66 -1.13
C GLN A 80 -6.65 -16.26 -2.19
N ASP A 81 -7.61 -17.13 -2.50
CA ASP A 81 -8.63 -16.87 -3.54
C ASP A 81 -9.51 -15.66 -3.20
N MET A 82 -10.00 -15.57 -1.96
CA MET A 82 -10.81 -14.43 -1.56
C MET A 82 -10.03 -13.14 -1.46
N GLY A 83 -8.78 -13.20 -1.01
CA GLY A 83 -7.87 -12.08 -0.98
C GLY A 83 -7.74 -11.47 -2.37
N VAL A 84 -7.47 -12.30 -3.39
CA VAL A 84 -7.34 -11.87 -4.78
C VAL A 84 -8.64 -11.24 -5.30
N ARG A 85 -9.80 -11.85 -5.03
CA ARG A 85 -11.10 -11.29 -5.44
C ARG A 85 -11.41 -9.97 -4.76
N LEU A 86 -11.12 -9.86 -3.46
CA LEU A 86 -11.30 -8.63 -2.69
C LEU A 86 -10.37 -7.52 -3.19
N LEU A 87 -9.11 -7.86 -3.50
CA LEU A 87 -8.12 -6.95 -4.05
C LEU A 87 -8.58 -6.38 -5.40
N ASN A 88 -9.12 -7.21 -6.30
CA ASN A 88 -9.72 -6.78 -7.58
C ASN A 88 -10.92 -5.84 -7.40
N CYS A 89 -11.82 -6.16 -6.46
CA CYS A 89 -12.98 -5.32 -6.17
C CYS A 89 -12.54 -3.93 -5.68
N ILE A 90 -11.59 -3.89 -4.75
CA ILE A 90 -11.13 -2.64 -4.13
C ILE A 90 -10.26 -1.84 -5.10
N SER A 91 -9.42 -2.50 -5.91
CA SER A 91 -8.61 -1.82 -6.93
C SER A 91 -9.48 -1.08 -7.95
N THR A 92 -10.64 -1.64 -8.29
CA THR A 92 -11.65 -0.99 -9.15
C THR A 92 -12.21 0.28 -8.49
N LEU A 93 -12.49 0.23 -7.19
CA LEU A 93 -12.95 1.40 -6.42
C LEU A 93 -11.85 2.48 -6.36
N LEU A 94 -10.63 2.09 -6.00
CA LEU A 94 -9.47 2.99 -5.90
C LEU A 94 -9.14 3.64 -7.25
N SER A 95 -9.21 2.89 -8.35
CA SER A 95 -8.96 3.40 -9.70
C SER A 95 -9.89 4.56 -10.06
N ARG A 96 -11.13 4.53 -9.56
CA ARG A 96 -12.12 5.60 -9.78
C ARG A 96 -11.89 6.82 -8.89
N ALA A 97 -11.11 6.68 -7.83
CA ALA A 97 -10.72 7.79 -6.96
C ALA A 97 -9.49 8.56 -7.49
N ILE A 98 -8.80 8.03 -8.51
CA ILE A 98 -7.64 8.67 -9.15
C ILE A 98 -8.04 9.95 -9.90
N ASP A 99 -9.21 9.95 -10.54
CA ASP A 99 -9.69 11.12 -11.28
C ASP A 99 -9.98 12.28 -10.30
N ALA A 100 -9.33 13.43 -10.50
CA ALA A 100 -9.48 14.62 -9.67
C ALA A 100 -10.92 15.19 -9.69
N SER A 101 -11.69 14.91 -10.74
CA SER A 101 -13.10 15.28 -10.83
C SER A 101 -14.02 14.31 -10.09
N SER A 102 -13.50 13.15 -9.66
CA SER A 102 -14.26 12.11 -9.00
C SER A 102 -14.79 12.57 -7.66
N HIS A 103 -16.09 12.37 -7.45
CA HIS A 103 -16.70 12.51 -6.12
C HIS A 103 -16.00 11.61 -5.09
N TRP A 104 -15.57 10.41 -5.48
CA TRP A 104 -14.92 9.44 -4.59
C TRP A 104 -13.54 9.90 -4.14
N GLY A 105 -12.80 10.58 -5.02
CA GLY A 105 -11.52 11.20 -4.68
C GLY A 105 -11.65 12.27 -3.58
N LYS A 106 -12.86 12.79 -3.32
CA LYS A 106 -13.15 13.81 -2.29
C LYS A 106 -13.66 13.21 -0.98
N GLN A 107 -13.96 11.91 -0.93
CA GLN A 107 -14.54 11.27 0.25
C GLN A 107 -13.44 10.63 1.11
N SER A 108 -12.72 11.45 1.89
CA SER A 108 -11.58 11.04 2.72
C SER A 108 -11.83 9.77 3.55
N ARG A 109 -12.97 9.69 4.24
CA ARG A 109 -13.34 8.52 5.04
C ARG A 109 -13.51 7.25 4.21
N VAL A 110 -14.14 7.35 3.05
CA VAL A 110 -14.35 6.18 2.16
C VAL A 110 -13.01 5.70 1.61
N LEU A 111 -12.14 6.63 1.22
CA LEU A 111 -10.80 6.31 0.75
C LEU A 111 -9.96 5.64 1.83
N ALA A 112 -9.99 6.14 3.06
CA ALA A 112 -9.24 5.53 4.17
C ALA A 112 -9.63 4.07 4.37
N ILE A 113 -10.92 3.78 4.48
CA ILE A 113 -11.40 2.40 4.67
C ILE A 113 -11.07 1.53 3.44
N ALA A 114 -11.18 2.07 2.22
CA ALA A 114 -10.81 1.33 1.02
C ALA A 114 -9.30 0.99 0.99
N CYS A 115 -8.43 1.91 1.40
CA CYS A 115 -6.99 1.68 1.49
C CYS A 115 -6.66 0.63 2.55
N GLU A 116 -7.32 0.67 3.71
CA GLU A 116 -7.20 -0.36 4.76
C GLU A 116 -7.64 -1.74 4.23
N CYS A 117 -8.79 -1.82 3.57
CA CYS A 117 -9.25 -3.07 2.96
C CYS A 117 -8.28 -3.59 1.89
N PHE A 118 -7.68 -2.69 1.10
CA PHE A 118 -6.69 -3.05 0.08
C PHE A 118 -5.43 -3.66 0.72
N GLY A 119 -4.90 -3.03 1.78
CA GLY A 119 -3.75 -3.52 2.53
C GLY A 119 -4.03 -4.87 3.20
N LEU A 120 -5.20 -5.03 3.84
CA LEU A 120 -5.60 -6.28 4.48
C LEU A 120 -5.81 -7.42 3.47
N ALA A 121 -6.44 -7.13 2.32
CA ALA A 121 -6.57 -8.11 1.24
C ALA A 121 -5.19 -8.55 0.75
N LEU A 122 -4.28 -7.62 0.53
CA LEU A 122 -2.92 -7.94 0.08
C LEU A 122 -2.15 -8.79 1.11
N ALA A 123 -2.33 -8.53 2.41
CA ALA A 123 -1.68 -9.29 3.49
C ALA A 123 -2.15 -10.76 3.57
N SER A 124 -3.33 -11.08 3.03
CA SER A 124 -3.85 -12.45 2.95
C SER A 124 -3.35 -13.24 1.75
N ILE A 125 -2.61 -12.58 0.84
CA ILE A 125 -2.21 -13.14 -0.45
C ILE A 125 -0.69 -13.39 -0.44
N ASP A 126 -0.28 -14.56 -0.93
CA ASP A 126 1.10 -14.77 -1.35
C ASP A 126 1.34 -14.03 -2.68
N VAL A 127 1.91 -12.82 -2.58
CA VAL A 127 2.25 -11.98 -3.74
C VAL A 127 3.30 -12.63 -4.65
N ALA A 128 4.00 -13.67 -4.17
CA ALA A 128 4.91 -14.47 -4.98
C ALA A 128 4.20 -15.42 -5.95
N GLU A 129 2.86 -15.50 -5.95
CA GLU A 129 2.07 -16.25 -6.93
C GLU A 129 1.53 -15.41 -8.11
N PHE A 130 1.54 -14.08 -8.04
CA PHE A 130 1.04 -13.21 -9.13
C PHE A 130 1.86 -13.33 -10.41
N ASP A 131 1.56 -12.59 -11.47
CA ASP A 131 2.54 -12.35 -12.54
C ASP A 131 3.08 -10.92 -12.44
N GLU A 132 4.10 -10.59 -13.22
CA GLU A 132 4.67 -9.23 -13.21
C GLU A 132 3.64 -8.17 -13.60
N SER A 133 2.73 -8.47 -14.54
CA SER A 133 1.73 -7.53 -15.02
C SER A 133 0.69 -7.19 -13.95
N THR A 134 0.32 -8.19 -13.15
CA THR A 134 -0.62 -8.09 -12.03
C THR A 134 -0.02 -7.27 -10.90
N LEU A 135 1.25 -7.53 -10.54
CA LEU A 135 1.98 -6.73 -9.57
C LEU A 135 2.09 -5.26 -10.01
N GLU A 136 2.44 -5.02 -11.28
CA GLU A 136 2.53 -3.67 -11.84
C GLU A 136 1.18 -2.95 -11.83
N HIS A 137 0.10 -3.65 -12.18
CA HIS A 137 -1.25 -3.11 -12.19
C HIS A 137 -1.66 -2.59 -10.80
N TYR A 138 -1.55 -3.43 -9.77
CA TYR A 138 -1.92 -3.04 -8.41
C TYR A 138 -1.00 -1.96 -7.83
N LEU A 139 0.31 -2.06 -8.11
CA LEU A 139 1.29 -1.06 -7.68
C LEU A 139 0.97 0.30 -8.32
N SER A 140 0.66 0.32 -9.61
CA SER A 140 0.30 1.53 -10.34
C SER A 140 -0.97 2.18 -9.80
N ILE A 141 -1.99 1.40 -9.43
CA ILE A 141 -3.22 1.92 -8.82
C ILE A 141 -2.91 2.56 -7.46
N ALA A 142 -2.23 1.84 -6.56
CA ALA A 142 -1.92 2.34 -5.22
C ALA A 142 -1.13 3.66 -5.29
N LEU A 143 -0.12 3.72 -6.16
CA LEU A 143 0.73 4.90 -6.33
C LEU A 143 0.02 6.08 -6.99
N GLN A 144 -0.99 5.84 -7.82
CA GLN A 144 -1.80 6.92 -8.41
C GLN A 144 -2.81 7.52 -7.44
N VAL A 145 -3.18 6.80 -6.38
CA VAL A 145 -4.07 7.32 -5.33
C VAL A 145 -3.31 8.18 -4.33
N LEU A 146 -2.05 7.85 -4.01
CA LEU A 146 -1.23 8.56 -3.01
C LEU A 146 -1.12 10.09 -3.17
N PRO A 147 -1.10 10.68 -4.38
CA PRO A 147 -1.10 12.14 -4.54
C PRO A 147 -2.41 12.84 -4.11
N ASN A 148 -3.46 12.10 -3.78
CA ASN A 148 -4.74 12.65 -3.39
C ASN A 148 -4.67 13.31 -2.00
N THR A 149 -4.90 14.62 -1.96
CA THR A 149 -4.80 15.45 -0.74
C THR A 149 -5.90 15.18 0.29
N ASN A 150 -6.92 14.40 -0.04
CA ASN A 150 -7.99 14.03 0.89
C ASN A 150 -7.68 12.74 1.67
N LEU A 151 -6.53 12.09 1.42
CA LEU A 151 -6.10 10.94 2.20
C LEU A 151 -5.68 11.37 3.61
N SER A 152 -6.07 10.58 4.61
CA SER A 152 -5.51 10.70 5.95
C SER A 152 -4.10 10.11 6.00
N CYS A 153 -3.29 10.52 6.99
CA CYS A 153 -1.96 9.92 7.23
C CYS A 153 -2.04 8.39 7.37
N HIS A 154 -3.09 7.87 8.00
CA HIS A 154 -3.35 6.44 8.08
C HIS A 154 -3.56 5.80 6.69
N ALA A 155 -4.39 6.39 5.83
CA ALA A 155 -4.62 5.88 4.48
C ALA A 155 -3.34 5.90 3.63
N VAL A 156 -2.53 6.96 3.77
CA VAL A 156 -1.21 7.07 3.14
C VAL A 156 -0.29 5.94 3.62
N LYS A 157 -0.25 5.66 4.92
CA LYS A 157 0.53 4.56 5.50
C LYS A 157 0.13 3.20 4.94
N GLU A 158 -1.15 2.91 4.86
CA GLU A 158 -1.67 1.65 4.32
C GLU A 158 -1.31 1.48 2.85
N LEU A 159 -1.52 2.52 2.01
CA LEU A 159 -1.17 2.46 0.59
C LEU A 159 0.34 2.38 0.36
N LEU A 160 1.16 3.12 1.11
CA LEU A 160 2.62 3.00 1.03
C LEU A 160 3.07 1.59 1.44
N SER A 161 2.51 1.04 2.51
CA SER A 161 2.82 -0.32 2.96
C SER A 161 2.46 -1.36 1.89
N ALA A 162 1.28 -1.26 1.31
CA ALA A 162 0.84 -2.14 0.23
C ALA A 162 1.73 -2.00 -1.02
N SER A 163 2.12 -0.77 -1.36
CA SER A 163 3.02 -0.49 -2.49
C SER A 163 4.41 -1.10 -2.27
N VAL A 164 4.93 -1.07 -1.04
CA VAL A 164 6.18 -1.74 -0.68
C VAL A 164 6.06 -3.26 -0.82
N THR A 165 4.98 -3.87 -0.33
CA THR A 165 4.74 -5.31 -0.48
C THR A 165 4.71 -5.73 -1.96
N LEU A 166 4.00 -4.98 -2.80
CA LEU A 166 3.93 -5.23 -4.24
C LEU A 166 5.29 -5.03 -4.93
N ALA A 167 6.05 -4.00 -4.53
CA ALA A 167 7.39 -3.75 -5.05
C ALA A 167 8.36 -4.87 -4.68
N ILE A 168 8.33 -5.37 -3.44
CA ILE A 168 9.10 -6.55 -3.01
C ILE A 168 8.77 -7.75 -3.88
N GLY A 169 7.47 -8.00 -4.15
CA GLY A 169 7.05 -9.04 -5.09
C GLY A 169 7.68 -8.89 -6.49
N ARG A 170 7.77 -7.66 -7.03
CA ARG A 170 8.47 -7.41 -8.30
C ARG A 170 9.97 -7.65 -8.21
N PHE A 171 10.63 -7.11 -7.18
CA PHE A 171 12.07 -7.28 -6.98
C PHE A 171 12.43 -8.77 -6.87
N SER A 172 11.60 -9.57 -6.20
CA SER A 172 11.80 -11.02 -6.03
C SER A 172 11.89 -11.79 -7.35
N ARG A 173 11.24 -11.29 -8.39
CA ARG A 173 11.13 -11.95 -9.71
C ARG A 173 12.03 -11.35 -10.78
N SER A 174 12.58 -10.18 -10.49
CA SER A 174 13.39 -9.45 -11.43
C SER A 174 14.78 -10.08 -11.53
N PRO A 175 15.31 -10.33 -12.75
CA PRO A 175 16.70 -10.72 -12.92
C PRO A 175 17.65 -9.61 -12.45
N SER A 176 18.92 -9.95 -12.20
CA SER A 176 19.97 -8.99 -11.78
C SER A 176 20.13 -7.80 -12.74
N ASP A 177 19.78 -7.98 -14.02
CA ASP A 177 19.89 -6.97 -15.08
C ASP A 177 18.57 -6.26 -15.40
N PHE A 178 17.57 -6.35 -14.50
CA PHE A 178 16.27 -5.72 -14.72
C PHE A 178 16.39 -4.19 -14.86
N ASP A 179 15.81 -3.67 -15.96
CA ASP A 179 15.71 -2.24 -16.19
C ASP A 179 14.50 -1.65 -15.46
N TRP A 180 14.74 -1.06 -14.29
CA TRP A 180 13.71 -0.42 -13.47
C TRP A 180 12.98 0.71 -14.19
N CYS A 181 13.61 1.35 -15.19
CA CYS A 181 12.97 2.38 -15.99
C CYS A 181 11.79 1.83 -16.82
N SER A 182 11.77 0.52 -17.09
CA SER A 182 10.62 -0.14 -17.72
C SER A 182 9.44 -0.35 -16.77
N SER A 183 9.66 -0.34 -15.45
CA SER A 183 8.60 -0.45 -14.44
C SER A 183 8.11 0.92 -14.01
N THR A 184 6.97 1.33 -14.58
CA THR A 184 6.33 2.60 -14.23
C THR A 184 5.98 2.70 -12.75
N GLY A 185 5.59 1.59 -12.12
CA GLY A 185 5.26 1.49 -10.70
C GLY A 185 6.50 1.68 -9.82
N LEU A 186 7.61 0.99 -10.09
CA LEU A 186 8.82 1.14 -9.28
C LEU A 186 9.47 2.51 -9.43
N GLY A 187 9.45 3.09 -10.64
CA GLY A 187 9.86 4.48 -10.84
C GLY A 187 8.98 5.47 -10.07
N ARG A 188 7.66 5.28 -10.08
CA ARG A 188 6.73 6.11 -9.30
C ARG A 188 6.90 5.95 -7.79
N LEU A 189 7.16 4.73 -7.30
CA LEU A 189 7.36 4.46 -5.88
C LEU A 189 8.56 5.25 -5.34
N ALA A 190 9.66 5.30 -6.10
CA ALA A 190 10.83 6.09 -5.73
C ALA A 190 10.45 7.58 -5.60
N THR A 191 9.82 8.15 -6.62
CA THR A 191 9.36 9.55 -6.61
C THR A 191 8.41 9.85 -5.46
N VAL A 192 7.51 8.91 -5.14
CA VAL A 192 6.58 9.02 -4.01
C VAL A 192 7.34 9.07 -2.69
N PHE A 193 8.29 8.16 -2.45
CA PHE A 193 9.12 8.18 -1.24
C PHE A 193 9.93 9.47 -1.13
N GLN A 194 10.60 9.89 -2.21
CA GLN A 194 11.35 11.16 -2.23
C GLN A 194 10.45 12.32 -1.82
N ARG A 195 9.26 12.43 -2.42
CA ARG A 195 8.29 13.49 -2.11
C ARG A 195 7.82 13.44 -0.65
N HIS A 196 7.53 12.26 -0.10
CA HIS A 196 7.03 12.14 1.27
C HIS A 196 8.16 12.42 2.29
N LEU A 197 9.40 12.03 2.00
CA LEU A 197 10.56 12.25 2.87
C LEU A 197 10.99 13.73 2.93
N VAL A 198 10.72 14.53 1.89
CA VAL A 198 10.95 15.99 1.89
C VAL A 198 9.69 16.82 2.18
N SER A 199 8.60 16.17 2.60
CA SER A 199 7.37 16.88 2.92
C SER A 199 7.59 17.88 4.05
N THR A 200 6.89 19.02 3.98
CA THR A 200 6.85 19.99 5.08
C THR A 200 5.96 19.53 6.23
N ASP A 201 5.13 18.51 5.99
CA ASP A 201 4.29 17.88 7.02
C ASP A 201 5.07 16.76 7.73
N PRO A 202 5.41 16.91 9.02
CA PRO A 202 6.17 15.91 9.75
C PRO A 202 5.45 14.56 9.87
N GLU A 203 4.12 14.52 9.92
CA GLU A 203 3.38 13.25 10.02
C GLU A 203 3.53 12.42 8.74
N VAL A 204 3.60 13.09 7.59
CA VAL A 204 3.84 12.45 6.28
C VAL A 204 5.26 11.90 6.21
N VAL A 205 6.26 12.65 6.70
CA VAL A 205 7.65 12.20 6.75
C VAL A 205 7.78 11.00 7.69
N GLU A 206 7.19 11.07 8.89
CA GLU A 206 7.16 9.97 9.86
C GLU A 206 6.54 8.70 9.26
N THR A 207 5.41 8.85 8.56
CA THR A 207 4.73 7.74 7.88
C THR A 207 5.65 7.08 6.84
N ALA A 208 6.33 7.88 6.01
CA ALA A 208 7.27 7.35 5.02
C ALA A 208 8.46 6.64 5.68
N LEU A 209 9.02 7.21 6.75
CA LEU A 209 10.13 6.63 7.50
C LEU A 209 9.76 5.34 8.23
N GLU A 210 8.51 5.18 8.66
CA GLU A 210 8.03 3.94 9.27
C GLU A 210 7.90 2.80 8.25
N VAL A 211 7.48 3.13 7.02
CA VAL A 211 7.24 2.13 5.97
C VAL A 211 8.52 1.80 5.19
N PHE A 212 9.41 2.78 5.00
CA PHE A 212 10.62 2.65 4.17
C PHE A 212 11.48 1.41 4.49
N PRO A 213 11.76 1.07 5.76
CA PRO A 213 12.62 -0.06 6.09
C PRO A 213 12.04 -1.41 5.70
N ARG A 214 10.72 -1.49 5.48
CA ARG A 214 10.08 -2.72 5.02
C ARG A 214 10.58 -3.13 3.62
N LEU A 215 11.01 -2.16 2.79
CA LEU A 215 11.65 -2.44 1.51
C LEU A 215 12.91 -3.30 1.68
N THR A 216 13.68 -3.04 2.74
CA THR A 216 14.93 -3.77 3.00
C THR A 216 14.74 -4.97 3.93
N ALA A 217 13.71 -4.99 4.78
CA ALA A 217 13.43 -6.13 5.67
C ALA A 217 13.14 -7.44 4.91
N GLY A 218 12.62 -7.36 3.68
CA GLY A 218 12.43 -8.54 2.82
C GLY A 218 13.75 -9.16 2.33
N GLN A 219 14.87 -8.43 2.36
CA GLN A 219 16.11 -8.77 1.65
C GLN A 219 16.76 -10.09 2.04
N ALA A 220 16.59 -10.56 3.29
CA ALA A 220 17.22 -11.80 3.75
C ALA A 220 16.76 -13.05 2.96
N CYS A 221 15.63 -12.96 2.25
CA CYS A 221 15.02 -14.07 1.51
C CYS A 221 14.91 -13.83 0.00
N LEU A 222 15.44 -12.72 -0.54
CA LEU A 222 15.19 -12.32 -1.93
C LEU A 222 16.32 -12.73 -2.88
N ALA A 223 15.97 -13.48 -3.93
CA ALA A 223 16.84 -13.68 -5.09
C ALA A 223 17.20 -12.35 -5.81
N GLY A 224 16.37 -11.31 -5.67
CA GLY A 224 16.54 -9.98 -6.26
C GLY A 224 17.22 -8.92 -5.38
N HIS A 225 18.11 -9.30 -4.46
CA HIS A 225 18.78 -8.37 -3.54
C HIS A 225 19.55 -7.27 -4.29
N GLN A 226 20.30 -7.63 -5.34
CA GLN A 226 21.08 -6.68 -6.15
C GLN A 226 20.20 -5.66 -6.87
N ALA A 227 19.06 -6.14 -7.36
CA ALA A 227 18.03 -5.39 -8.04
C ALA A 227 17.50 -4.22 -7.18
N LEU A 228 17.11 -4.53 -5.94
CA LEU A 228 16.66 -3.55 -4.96
C LEU A 228 17.78 -2.57 -4.55
N ILE A 229 19.00 -3.06 -4.30
CA ILE A 229 20.13 -2.19 -3.92
C ILE A 229 20.44 -1.18 -5.03
N LYS A 230 20.48 -1.65 -6.28
CA LYS A 230 20.67 -0.78 -7.45
C LYS A 230 19.56 0.26 -7.53
N TRP A 231 18.30 -0.16 -7.38
CA TRP A 231 17.16 0.76 -7.37
C TRP A 231 17.23 1.81 -6.25
N LEU A 232 17.64 1.43 -5.03
CA LEU A 232 17.83 2.35 -3.91
C LEU A 232 18.93 3.39 -4.22
N GLY A 233 20.04 2.94 -4.84
CA GLY A 233 21.17 3.78 -5.24
C GLY A 233 20.82 4.74 -6.37
N ASP A 234 20.27 4.23 -7.47
CA ASP A 234 19.90 5.01 -8.66
C ASP A 234 18.89 6.13 -8.32
N ASN A 235 18.05 5.91 -7.31
CA ASN A 235 17.06 6.88 -6.84
C ASN A 235 17.51 7.68 -5.61
N LEU A 236 18.74 7.48 -5.13
CA LEU A 236 19.34 8.16 -3.97
C LEU A 236 18.45 8.11 -2.71
N LEU A 237 17.61 7.08 -2.56
CA LEU A 237 16.61 7.04 -1.48
C LEU A 237 17.21 7.02 -0.08
N PRO A 238 18.32 6.30 0.19
CA PRO A 238 19.01 6.39 1.48
C PRO A 238 19.47 7.81 1.84
N ARG A 239 19.77 8.66 0.83
CA ARG A 239 20.15 10.05 1.05
C ARG A 239 19.01 10.88 1.63
N PHE A 240 17.80 10.72 1.10
CA PHE A 240 16.63 11.41 1.64
C PHE A 240 16.38 11.03 3.10
N VAL A 241 16.48 9.75 3.45
CA VAL A 241 16.37 9.29 4.85
C VAL A 241 17.47 9.91 5.72
N TRP A 242 18.71 9.93 5.23
CA TRP A 242 19.83 10.57 5.94
C TRP A 242 19.58 12.05 6.23
N ASP A 243 19.10 12.80 5.24
CA ASP A 243 18.83 14.23 5.40
C ASP A 243 17.70 14.48 6.42
N THR A 244 16.70 13.59 6.52
CA THR A 244 15.64 13.68 7.54
C THR A 244 16.14 13.49 8.97
N ALA A 245 17.30 12.84 9.18
CA ALA A 245 17.90 12.72 10.52
C ALA A 245 18.34 14.09 11.09
N ARG A 246 18.41 15.13 10.25
CA ARG A 246 18.70 16.52 10.64
C ARG A 246 17.43 17.34 10.90
N SER A 247 16.25 16.74 10.82
CA SER A 247 14.98 17.43 11.04
C SER A 247 14.91 18.10 12.42
N MET A 248 14.17 19.19 12.53
CA MET A 248 13.89 19.84 13.82
C MET A 248 12.85 19.05 14.64
N HIS A 249 12.05 18.20 13.99
CA HIS A 249 11.03 17.37 14.63
C HIS A 249 11.63 16.10 15.25
N GLY A 250 11.37 15.89 16.55
CA GLY A 250 11.95 14.78 17.31
C GLY A 250 11.57 13.39 16.78
N ASN A 251 10.30 13.19 16.46
CA ASN A 251 9.79 11.93 15.92
C ASN A 251 10.38 11.62 14.53
N VAL A 252 10.43 12.61 13.63
CA VAL A 252 11.10 12.47 12.32
C VAL A 252 12.55 12.05 12.49
N ARG A 253 13.32 12.71 13.38
CA ARG A 253 14.72 12.32 13.64
C ARG A 253 14.84 10.89 14.14
N ALA A 254 13.99 10.49 15.09
CA ALA A 254 14.00 9.13 15.65
C ALA A 254 13.61 8.07 14.61
N GLY A 255 12.59 8.36 13.79
CA GLY A 255 12.18 7.52 12.66
C GLY A 255 13.28 7.37 11.63
N ALA A 256 13.98 8.47 11.30
CA ALA A 256 15.11 8.46 10.36
C ALA A 256 16.27 7.62 10.88
N ALA A 257 16.65 7.80 12.16
CA ALA A 257 17.68 6.98 12.79
C ALA A 257 17.32 5.49 12.80
N THR A 258 16.06 5.16 13.08
CA THR A 258 15.55 3.78 13.04
C THR A 258 15.64 3.21 11.63
N ALA A 259 15.18 3.97 10.63
CA ALA A 259 15.21 3.55 9.24
C ALA A 259 16.64 3.34 8.74
N LEU A 260 17.56 4.26 9.03
CA LEU A 260 18.99 4.11 8.69
C LEU A 260 19.62 2.91 9.39
N GLY A 261 19.31 2.68 10.67
CA GLY A 261 19.76 1.51 11.40
C GLY A 261 19.36 0.21 10.71
N GLN A 262 18.10 0.12 10.27
CA GLN A 262 17.56 -1.05 9.57
C GLN A 262 18.07 -1.18 8.11
N LEU A 263 18.33 -0.07 7.42
CA LEU A 263 18.92 -0.04 6.08
C LEU A 263 20.36 -0.51 6.09
N PHE A 264 21.17 -0.01 7.02
CA PHE A 264 22.61 -0.24 7.06
C PHE A 264 23.01 -1.50 7.82
N CYS A 265 22.05 -2.27 8.33
CA CYS A 265 22.26 -3.70 8.63
C CYS A 265 22.70 -4.49 7.39
N TYR A 266 22.43 -3.98 6.17
CA TYR A 266 22.85 -4.59 4.92
C TYR A 266 24.07 -3.87 4.33
N GLU A 267 25.22 -4.52 4.39
CA GLU A 267 26.54 -3.95 4.02
C GLU A 267 26.55 -3.33 2.60
N HIS A 268 25.89 -3.97 1.63
CA HIS A 268 25.82 -3.46 0.27
C HIS A 268 25.03 -2.15 0.14
N VAL A 269 23.93 -1.99 0.90
CA VAL A 269 23.16 -0.74 0.93
C VAL A 269 24.01 0.37 1.55
N TRP A 270 24.75 0.04 2.61
CA TRP A 270 25.71 0.94 3.22
C TRP A 270 26.79 1.40 2.22
N HIS A 271 27.39 0.48 1.46
CA HIS A 271 28.41 0.84 0.46
C HIS A 271 27.88 1.80 -0.60
N VAL A 272 26.73 1.49 -1.21
CA VAL A 272 26.10 2.35 -2.22
C VAL A 272 25.80 3.75 -1.65
N PHE A 273 25.28 3.81 -0.43
CA PHE A 273 25.03 5.10 0.22
C PHE A 273 26.33 5.86 0.52
N ARG A 274 27.33 5.20 1.12
CA ARG A 274 28.62 5.81 1.45
C ARG A 274 29.28 6.39 0.22
N ASP A 275 29.25 5.67 -0.90
CA ASP A 275 29.89 6.09 -2.14
C ASP A 275 29.15 7.30 -2.78
N SER A 276 27.90 7.58 -2.37
CA SER A 276 27.15 8.79 -2.72
C SER A 276 27.42 10.01 -1.81
N LEU A 277 28.09 9.82 -0.66
CA LEU A 277 28.37 10.90 0.29
C LEU A 277 29.62 11.69 -0.10
N GLN A 278 29.63 12.99 0.21
CA GLN A 278 30.86 13.77 0.14
C GLN A 278 31.81 13.39 1.29
N ILE A 279 33.13 13.51 1.07
CA ILE A 279 34.17 13.14 2.05
C ILE A 279 33.93 13.79 3.43
N ALA A 280 33.51 15.06 3.47
CA ALA A 280 33.24 15.79 4.71
C ALA A 280 32.06 15.20 5.52
N GLU A 281 31.08 14.61 4.85
CA GLU A 281 29.90 14.00 5.46
C GLU A 281 30.24 12.63 6.07
N VAL A 282 31.10 11.86 5.39
CA VAL A 282 31.63 10.58 5.88
C VAL A 282 32.38 10.75 7.21
N VAL A 283 33.24 11.78 7.31
CA VAL A 283 33.99 12.08 8.53
C VAL A 283 33.07 12.43 9.70
N THR A 284 32.03 13.23 9.44
CA THR A 284 31.04 13.63 10.46
C THR A 284 30.22 12.44 10.97
N MET A 285 29.90 11.50 10.07
CA MET A 285 29.14 10.32 10.42
C MET A 285 29.96 9.32 11.25
N ILE A 286 31.22 9.05 10.86
CA ILE A 286 32.13 8.20 11.62
C ILE A 286 32.31 8.75 13.04
N ALA A 287 32.52 10.06 13.19
CA ALA A 287 32.65 10.68 14.51
C ALA A 287 31.41 10.48 15.41
N ARG A 288 30.21 10.44 14.82
CA ARG A 288 28.95 10.22 15.57
C ARG A 288 28.74 8.75 15.94
N LEU A 289 29.06 7.81 15.05
CA LEU A 289 28.96 6.38 15.34
C LEU A 289 29.96 5.95 16.43
N SER A 290 31.18 6.48 16.38
CA SER A 290 32.20 6.25 17.42
C SER A 290 31.78 6.81 18.79
N TYR A 291 31.00 7.90 18.82
CA TYR A 291 30.48 8.48 20.06
C TYR A 291 29.37 7.64 20.70
N VAL A 292 28.52 7.00 19.89
CA VAL A 292 27.45 6.10 20.36
C VAL A 292 28.01 4.77 20.90
N GLN A 293 29.16 4.29 20.39
CA GLN A 293 29.82 3.11 20.93
C GLN A 293 30.59 3.35 22.24
N MET A 294 30.79 4.62 22.63
CA MET A 294 31.45 5.01 23.89
C MET A 294 30.48 5.36 25.02
N GLN A 295 29.16 5.26 24.78
CA GLN A 295 28.10 5.39 25.80
C GLN A 295 27.48 4.03 26.09
#